data_AF-A0AB33C568-F1
#
_entry.id   AF-A0AB33C568-F1
#
_cell.length_a   1.000
_cell.length_b   1.000
_cell.length_c   1.000
_cell.angle_alpha   90.00
_cell.angle_beta   90.00
_cell.angle_gamma   90.00
#
_symmetry.space_group_name_H-M   'P 1'
#
loop_
_entity.id
_entity.type
_entity.pdbx_description
1 polymer ?
#
loop_
_entity_poly.entity_id
_entity_poly.type
_entity_poly.pdbx_seq_one_letter_code
_entity_poly.pdbx_strand_id
1 'polypeptide(L)' 'MIAEAARRVSETTRQIFPNIAWQEINGMRNRLVHEYDDVNLNIVWDVVQAEIPSLIEDLQLQIPPEP' A
#
# COMPACT_ATOMS: atom_id res chain seq x y z
N MET A 1 -7.75 7.28 1.78
CA MET A 1 -6.61 6.55 2.41
C MET A 1 -6.12 5.49 1.44
N ILE A 2 -4.81 5.23 1.38
CA ILE A 2 -4.17 4.29 0.42
C ILE A 2 -4.82 2.90 0.46
N ALA A 3 -5.02 2.33 1.66
CA ALA A 3 -5.67 1.03 1.83
C ALA A 3 -7.10 0.98 1.26
N GLU A 4 -7.88 2.05 1.42
CA GLU A 4 -9.25 2.12 0.90
C GLU A 4 -9.27 2.21 -0.63
N ALA A 5 -8.29 2.90 -1.23
CA ALA A 5 -8.14 2.94 -2.69
C ALA A 5 -7.72 1.57 -3.23
N ALA A 6 -6.78 0.89 -2.58
CA ALA A 6 -6.34 -0.45 -2.97
C ALA A 6 -7.48 -1.49 -2.94
N ARG A 7 -8.41 -1.39 -1.96
CA ARG A 7 -9.61 -2.25 -1.90
C ARG A 7 -10.57 -2.07 -3.07
N ARG A 8 -10.54 -0.93 -3.74
CA ARG A 8 -11.40 -0.63 -4.91
C ARG A 8 -10.81 -1.16 -6.21
N VAL A 9 -9.54 -1.56 -6.22
CA VAL A 9 -8.91 -2.18 -7.39
C VAL A 9 -9.53 -3.55 -7.62
N SER A 10 -9.99 -3.80 -8.85
CA SER A 10 -10.64 -5.06 -9.22
C SER A 10 -9.71 -6.26 -9.00
N GLU A 11 -10.27 -7.43 -8.71
CA GLU A 11 -9.48 -8.65 -8.55
C GLU A 11 -8.68 -8.98 -9.82
N THR A 12 -9.29 -8.81 -10.99
CA THR A 12 -8.62 -8.98 -12.29
C THR A 12 -7.40 -8.08 -12.43
N THR A 13 -7.51 -6.80 -12.05
CA THR A 13 -6.38 -5.86 -12.09
C THR A 13 -5.28 -6.26 -11.11
N ARG A 14 -5.64 -6.72 -9.91
CA ARG A 14 -4.66 -7.21 -8.92
C ARG A 14 -3.91 -8.44 -9.41
N GLN A 15 -4.56 -9.32 -10.17
CA GLN A 15 -3.94 -10.50 -10.78
C GLN A 15 -2.99 -10.15 -11.94
N ILE A 16 -3.26 -9.07 -12.68
CA ILE A 16 -2.36 -8.57 -13.74
C ILE A 16 -1.06 -8.02 -13.13
N PHE A 17 -1.12 -7.51 -11.90
CA PHE A 17 -0.02 -6.86 -11.21
C PHE A 17 0.34 -7.58 -9.89
N PRO A 18 0.82 -8.84 -9.94
CA PRO A 18 1.02 -9.67 -8.76
C PRO A 18 2.26 -9.29 -7.93
N ASN A 19 3.16 -8.49 -8.48
CA ASN A 19 4.34 -7.94 -7.79
C ASN A 19 3.97 -6.82 -6.80
N ILE A 20 2.81 -6.19 -6.96
CA ILE A 20 2.29 -5.24 -5.98
C ILE A 20 1.71 -6.02 -4.80
N ALA A 21 2.18 -5.74 -3.58
CA ALA A 21 1.76 -6.42 -2.36
C ALA A 21 0.35 -5.99 -1.89
N TRP A 22 -0.69 -6.25 -2.70
CA TRP A 22 -2.06 -5.80 -2.47
C TRP A 22 -2.62 -6.15 -1.08
N GLN A 23 -2.29 -7.33 -0.56
CA GLN A 23 -2.75 -7.77 0.76
C GLN A 23 -2.14 -6.92 1.88
N GLU A 24 -0.85 -6.59 1.77
CA GLU A 24 -0.15 -5.76 2.76
C GLU A 24 -0.67 -4.32 2.74
N ILE A 25 -0.90 -3.77 1.55
CA ILE A 25 -1.50 -2.43 1.38
C ILE A 25 -2.90 -2.37 1.99
N ASN A 26 -3.73 -3.39 1.76
CA ASN A 26 -5.06 -3.49 2.35
C ASN A 26 -5.02 -3.65 3.88
N GLY A 27 -4.00 -4.34 4.39
CA GLY A 27 -3.75 -4.58 5.81
C GLY A 27 -3.05 -3.44 6.54
N MET A 28 -2.61 -2.39 5.83
CA MET A 28 -1.77 -1.32 6.39
C MET A 28 -2.39 -0.63 7.60
N ARG A 29 -3.71 -0.43 7.61
CA ARG A 29 -4.42 0.11 8.79
C ARG A 29 -4.28 -0.82 10.00
N ASN A 30 -4.40 -2.12 9.80
CA ASN A 30 -4.30 -3.08 10.89
C ASN A 30 -2.86 -3.14 11.41
N ARG A 31 -1.86 -3.05 10.54
CA ARG A 31 -0.44 -3.00 10.91
C ARG A 31 -0.07 -1.75 11.71
N LEU A 32 -0.63 -0.60 11.38
CA LEU A 32 -0.37 0.67 12.07
C LEU A 32 -1.10 0.80 13.42
N VAL A 33 -2.12 -0.03 13.66
CA VAL A 33 -3.04 0.10 14.80
C VAL A 33 -2.96 -1.12 15.74
N HIS A 34 -2.14 -2.13 15.44
CA HIS A 34 -2.15 -3.37 16.22
C HIS A 34 -1.40 -3.25 17.56
N GLU A 35 -2.18 -3.51 18.62
CA GLU A 35 -1.85 -3.70 20.04
C GLU A 35 -1.78 -2.42 20.90
N TYR A 36 -2.98 -1.98 21.32
CA TYR A 36 -3.29 -1.11 22.46
C TYR A 36 -2.75 0.34 22.39
N ASP A 37 -3.69 1.23 22.02
CA ASP A 37 -3.73 2.69 22.24
C ASP A 37 -2.56 3.58 21.75
N ASP A 38 -1.45 3.03 21.28
CA ASP A 38 -0.35 3.81 20.72
C ASP A 38 -0.04 3.42 19.26
N VAL A 39 -0.14 4.40 18.37
CA VAL A 39 0.37 4.27 17.00
C VAL A 39 1.88 4.12 17.09
N ASN A 40 2.41 2.99 16.62
CA ASN A 40 3.86 2.81 16.56
C ASN A 40 4.47 3.73 15.49
N LEU A 41 4.99 4.88 15.93
CA LEU A 41 5.55 5.90 15.05
C LEU A 41 6.77 5.42 14.26
N ASN A 42 7.50 4.41 14.73
CA ASN A 42 8.60 3.83 13.96
C ASN A 42 8.05 3.07 12.73
N ILE A 43 6.95 2.33 12.90
CA ILE A 43 6.28 1.68 11.76
C ILE A 43 5.72 2.73 10.81
N VAL A 44 5.11 3.81 11.32
CA VAL A 44 4.64 4.92 10.47
C VAL A 44 5.80 5.53 9.68
N TRP A 45 6.92 5.78 10.35
CA TRP A 45 8.11 6.35 9.73
C TRP A 45 8.66 5.45 8.62
N ASP A 46 8.81 4.15 8.88
CA ASP A 46 9.31 3.19 7.90
C ASP A 46 8.36 3.06 6.70
N VAL A 47 7.05 3.01 6.95
CA VAL A 47 6.04 2.98 5.88
C VAL A 47 6.13 4.22 5.00
N VAL A 48 6.29 5.40 5.60
CA VAL A 48 6.37 6.67 4.85
C VAL A 48 7.69 6.80 4.08
N GLN A 49 8.80 6.37 4.67
CA GLN A 49 10.14 6.56 4.09
C GLN A 49 10.55 5.47 3.10
N ALA A 50 10.04 4.24 3.25
CA ALA A 50 10.49 3.10 2.44
C ALA A 50 9.35 2.47 1.63
N GLU A 51 8.25 2.09 2.29
CA GLU A 51 7.19 1.29 1.63
C GLU A 51 6.38 2.12 0.63
N ILE A 52 6.02 3.37 0.97
CA ILE A 52 5.24 4.25 0.07
C ILE A 52 6.04 4.65 -1.18
N PRO A 53 7.30 5.12 -1.10
CA PRO A 53 8.09 5.42 -2.29
C PRO A 53 8.25 4.21 -3.21
N SER A 54 8.57 3.04 -2.66
CA SER A 54 8.67 1.79 -3.44
C SER A 54 7.35 1.47 -4.15
N LEU A 55 6.22 1.60 -3.47
CA LEU A 55 4.90 1.38 -4.07
C LEU A 55 4.61 2.36 -5.21
N ILE A 56 5.03 3.62 -5.10
CA ILE A 56 4.85 4.61 -6.17
C ILE A 56 5.65 4.20 -7.41
N GLU A 57 6.91 3.79 -7.23
CA GLU A 57 7.75 3.32 -8.34
C GLU A 57 7.14 2.10 -9.04
N ASP A 58 6.68 1.11 -8.26
CA ASP A 58 6.03 -0.09 -8.80
C ASP A 58 4.77 0.26 -9.61
N LEU A 59 3.95 1.19 -9.10
CA LEU A 59 2.74 1.65 -9.80
C LEU A 59 3.07 2.40 -11.08
N GLN A 60 4.09 3.26 -11.08
CA GLN A 60 4.51 4.02 -12.26
C GLN A 60 5.08 3.13 -13.36
N LEU A 61 5.73 2.01 -13.01
CA LEU A 61 6.21 1.03 -13.98
C LEU A 61 5.09 0.28 -14.69
N GLN A 62 3.90 0.22 -14.07
CA GLN A 62 2.81 -0.64 -14.52
C GLN A 62 1.61 0.12 -15.06
N ILE A 63 1.48 1.38 -14.69
CA ILE A 63 0.41 2.26 -15.14
C ILE A 63 1.03 3.28 -16.10
N PRO A 64 0.55 3.39 -17.34
CA PRO A 64 0.99 4.46 -18.24
C PRO A 64 0.72 5.83 -17.58
N PRO A 65 1.63 6.82 -17.75
CA PRO A 65 1.44 8.14 -17.15
C PRO A 65 0.11 8.72 -17.61
N GLU A 66 -0.61 9.40 -16.69
CA GLU A 66 -1.81 10.14 -17.07
C GLU A 66 -1.43 11.19 -18.15
N PRO A 67 -2.27 11.36 -19.19
CA PRO A 67 -2.04 12.32 -20.25
C PRO A 67 -2.10 13.79 -19.77
#